data_AF-A0A0L0NDD2-F1
#
_entry.id   AF-A0A0L0NDD2-F1
#
_cell.length_a   1.000
_cell.length_b   1.000
_cell.length_c   1.000
_cell.angle_alpha   90.00
_cell.angle_beta   90.00
_cell.angle_gamma   90.00
#
_symmetry.space_group_name_H-M   'P 1'
#
loop_
_entity.id
_entity.type
_entity.pdbx_description
1 polymer ?
#
loop_
_entity_poly.entity_id
_entity_poly.type
_entity_poly.pdbx_seq_one_letter_code
_entity_poly.pdbx_strand_id
1 'polypeptide(L)'
;MYLADTWPKTPDGTDFDGKQLFSQVRNGKSPFDGAWDVNLLIREIEENLGAEVTDIPFVYNGSNNYHVGPRLDRPGDIMGRRLLMFERTDGEKYIWHDLSPEQRACLLTQSACIRASLFNFQLPLDFAAVWLRERLFEQKPRSLPIPVAPTREICVALFTAKIEATIRNIGDMIGWENDNNTVGPIAVVAKQSLLRLIPYIMPADSSQSSLPSRSRPRRFWYPQHVHYMDANNNPLATSLYDWETGCIVPAILSDPLMAVVVDLVTDENANPSITRVPSDATPSDRVQYMEWTRHYFGALLNQAPTYERAIQAGKDARHLWFALRERRGEDPEGCSVIWKLG
;
A
#
# COMPACT_ATOMS: atom_id res chain seq x y z
N MET A 1 5.61 13.80 -4.36
CA MET A 1 4.52 14.24 -5.26
C MET A 1 4.33 13.13 -6.27
N TYR A 2 3.22 12.37 -6.20
CA TYR A 2 2.95 11.30 -7.16
C TYR A 2 2.67 11.96 -8.51
N LEU A 3 3.45 11.65 -9.53
CA LEU A 3 3.14 12.02 -10.91
C LEU A 3 1.86 11.25 -11.28
N ALA A 4 0.71 11.91 -11.16
CA ALA A 4 -0.51 11.41 -11.76
C ALA A 4 -0.28 11.45 -13.27
N ASP A 5 -0.38 10.31 -13.95
CA ASP A 5 -0.45 10.34 -15.40
C ASP A 5 -1.64 11.20 -15.81
N THR A 6 -1.45 12.01 -16.85
CA THR A 6 -2.51 12.87 -17.37
C THR A 6 -3.67 11.98 -17.80
N TRP A 7 -4.81 12.15 -17.12
CA TRP A 7 -6.03 11.44 -17.49
C TRP A 7 -6.45 11.88 -18.90
N PRO A 8 -6.86 10.96 -19.78
CA PRO A 8 -7.29 11.30 -21.13
C PRO A 8 -8.42 12.31 -21.12
N LYS A 9 -8.40 13.18 -22.13
CA LYS A 9 -9.42 14.21 -22.34
C LYS A 9 -10.25 13.90 -23.56
N THR A 10 -11.53 14.21 -23.50
CA THR A 10 -12.41 14.20 -24.66
C THR A 10 -12.03 15.33 -25.63
N PRO A 11 -12.48 15.29 -26.90
CA PRO A 11 -12.15 16.30 -27.90
C PRO A 11 -12.56 17.74 -27.55
N ASP A 12 -13.51 17.92 -26.63
CA ASP A 12 -13.95 19.21 -26.08
C ASP A 12 -13.09 19.69 -24.88
N GLY A 13 -12.06 18.93 -24.50
CA GLY A 13 -11.11 19.27 -23.46
C GLY A 13 -11.52 18.88 -22.04
N THR A 14 -12.68 18.22 -21.87
CA THR A 14 -13.11 17.69 -20.56
C THR A 14 -12.43 16.35 -20.25
N ASP A 15 -12.40 15.97 -18.98
CA ASP A 15 -11.84 14.68 -18.58
C ASP A 15 -12.76 13.55 -19.07
N PHE A 16 -12.16 12.50 -19.64
CA PHE A 16 -12.89 11.30 -20.03
C PHE A 16 -13.61 10.71 -18.81
N ASP A 17 -14.90 10.42 -18.93
CA ASP A 17 -15.72 9.91 -17.82
C ASP A 17 -15.43 8.44 -17.46
N GLY A 18 -14.51 7.81 -18.19
CA GLY A 18 -14.11 6.43 -17.99
C GLY A 18 -15.05 5.41 -18.60
N LYS A 19 -16.11 5.80 -19.32
CA LYS A 19 -17.17 4.89 -19.79
C LYS A 19 -17.18 4.71 -21.31
N GLN A 20 -17.83 3.64 -21.78
CA GLN A 20 -18.08 3.39 -23.21
C GLN A 20 -16.82 3.39 -24.09
N LEU A 21 -15.67 2.98 -23.54
CA LEU A 21 -14.39 3.04 -24.27
C LEU A 21 -14.46 2.28 -25.60
N PHE A 22 -15.08 1.09 -25.58
CA PHE A 22 -15.19 0.25 -26.77
C PHE A 22 -15.93 0.95 -27.92
N SER A 23 -17.05 1.63 -27.60
CA SER A 23 -17.82 2.42 -28.58
C SER A 23 -16.98 3.57 -29.14
N GLN A 24 -16.27 4.30 -28.28
CA GLN A 24 -15.43 5.41 -28.70
C GLN A 24 -14.29 4.95 -29.62
N VAL A 25 -13.62 3.85 -29.27
CA VAL A 25 -12.50 3.28 -30.02
C VAL A 25 -12.95 2.72 -31.38
N ARG A 26 -14.08 2.00 -31.46
CA ARG A 26 -14.65 1.52 -32.74
C ARG A 26 -15.05 2.66 -33.67
N ASN A 27 -15.39 3.82 -33.13
CA ASN A 27 -15.72 5.03 -33.90
C ASN A 27 -14.48 5.88 -34.24
N GLY A 28 -13.27 5.40 -33.98
CA GLY A 28 -12.02 6.13 -34.25
C GLY A 28 -11.79 7.32 -33.31
N LYS A 29 -12.50 7.38 -32.18
CA LYS A 29 -12.45 8.48 -31.20
C LYS A 29 -11.83 8.01 -29.88
N SER A 30 -10.73 7.25 -29.94
CA SER A 30 -10.05 6.80 -28.73
C SER A 30 -9.67 7.99 -27.85
N PRO A 31 -10.06 8.03 -26.57
CA PRO A 31 -9.75 9.16 -25.68
C PRO A 31 -8.26 9.22 -25.32
N PHE A 32 -7.49 8.17 -25.65
CA PHE A 32 -6.07 8.08 -25.34
C PHE A 32 -5.13 8.74 -26.35
N ASP A 33 -5.65 9.43 -27.38
CA ASP A 33 -4.90 10.32 -28.30
C ASP A 33 -3.51 9.79 -28.73
N GLY A 34 -3.43 8.51 -29.12
CA GLY A 34 -2.19 7.85 -29.53
C GLY A 34 -1.22 7.48 -28.40
N ALA A 35 -1.46 7.91 -27.16
CA ALA A 35 -0.72 7.43 -25.98
C ALA A 35 -0.94 5.94 -25.71
N TRP A 36 -2.07 5.38 -26.18
CA TRP A 36 -2.35 3.96 -26.14
C TRP A 36 -3.24 3.50 -27.29
N ASP A 37 -2.84 2.43 -27.98
CA ASP A 37 -3.68 1.77 -28.99
C ASP A 37 -4.58 0.72 -28.33
N VAL A 38 -5.83 1.13 -28.05
CA VAL A 38 -6.83 0.26 -27.41
C VAL A 38 -7.27 -0.89 -28.35
N ASN A 39 -7.26 -0.68 -29.66
CA ASN A 39 -7.62 -1.76 -30.60
C ASN A 39 -6.55 -2.86 -30.60
N LEU A 40 -5.28 -2.45 -30.49
CA LEU A 40 -4.18 -3.40 -30.33
C LEU A 40 -4.27 -4.15 -29.01
N LEU A 41 -4.54 -3.48 -27.89
CA LEU A 41 -4.80 -4.12 -26.59
C LEU A 41 -5.89 -5.19 -26.68
N ILE A 42 -7.05 -4.83 -27.25
CA ILE A 42 -8.18 -5.76 -27.39
C ILE A 42 -7.72 -6.99 -28.17
N ARG A 43 -7.12 -6.78 -29.34
CA ARG A 43 -6.63 -7.87 -30.19
C ARG A 43 -5.65 -8.77 -29.45
N GLU A 44 -4.69 -8.20 -28.75
CA GLU A 44 -3.70 -8.96 -28.01
C GLU A 44 -4.32 -9.76 -26.86
N ILE A 45 -5.33 -9.21 -26.16
CA ILE A 45 -6.09 -9.97 -25.15
C ILE A 45 -6.80 -11.16 -25.82
N GLU A 46 -7.48 -10.91 -26.93
CA GLU A 46 -8.27 -11.94 -27.61
C GLU A 46 -7.39 -13.07 -28.16
N GLU A 47 -6.27 -12.72 -28.79
CA GLU A 47 -5.31 -13.67 -29.34
C GLU A 47 -4.63 -14.51 -28.26
N ASN A 48 -4.25 -13.91 -27.13
CA ASN A 48 -3.52 -14.61 -26.07
C ASN A 48 -4.43 -15.42 -25.14
N LEU A 49 -5.68 -15.02 -24.95
CA LEU A 49 -6.63 -15.72 -24.08
C LEU A 49 -7.60 -16.63 -24.83
N GLY A 50 -7.68 -16.52 -26.16
CA GLY A 50 -8.66 -17.27 -26.96
C GLY A 50 -10.10 -16.90 -26.62
N ALA A 51 -10.35 -15.67 -26.18
CA ALA A 51 -11.65 -15.15 -25.75
C ALA A 51 -11.97 -13.85 -26.50
N GLU A 52 -13.23 -13.53 -26.74
CA GLU A 52 -13.64 -12.26 -27.35
C GLU A 52 -13.84 -11.20 -26.26
N VAL A 53 -13.28 -10.00 -26.46
CA VAL A 53 -13.56 -8.86 -25.58
C VAL A 53 -14.80 -8.16 -26.13
N THR A 54 -15.91 -8.30 -25.42
CA THR A 54 -17.20 -7.76 -25.88
C THR A 54 -17.45 -6.32 -25.45
N ASP A 55 -16.85 -5.88 -24.33
CA ASP A 55 -16.92 -4.51 -23.84
C ASP A 55 -15.75 -4.14 -22.90
N ILE A 56 -15.49 -2.85 -22.75
CA ILE A 56 -14.64 -2.25 -21.71
C ILE A 56 -15.52 -1.19 -21.02
N PRO A 57 -16.34 -1.60 -20.04
CA PRO A 57 -17.40 -0.74 -19.51
C PRO A 57 -16.82 0.43 -18.70
N PHE A 58 -15.64 0.24 -18.10
CA PHE A 58 -14.98 1.23 -17.26
C PHE A 58 -13.46 1.26 -17.42
N VAL A 59 -12.91 2.47 -17.42
CA VAL A 59 -11.50 2.79 -17.29
C VAL A 59 -11.33 3.64 -16.04
N TYR A 60 -10.32 3.33 -15.23
CA TYR A 60 -9.99 4.09 -14.03
C TYR A 60 -8.54 4.58 -14.08
N ASN A 61 -8.27 5.72 -13.46
CA ASN A 61 -6.91 6.12 -13.13
C ASN A 61 -6.42 5.36 -11.90
N GLY A 62 -5.26 4.73 -12.00
CA GLY A 62 -4.54 4.18 -10.86
C GLY A 62 -3.46 5.16 -10.39
N SER A 63 -3.16 5.16 -9.09
CA SER A 63 -1.90 5.69 -8.60
C SER A 63 -0.83 4.60 -8.75
N ASN A 64 0.30 4.90 -9.39
CA ASN A 64 1.51 4.07 -9.51
C ASN A 64 1.57 3.09 -10.71
N ASN A 65 1.95 3.60 -11.88
CA ASN A 65 2.54 2.78 -12.94
C ASN A 65 3.99 2.42 -12.57
N TYR A 66 4.25 1.20 -12.11
CA TYR A 66 5.62 0.72 -11.88
C TYR A 66 6.27 0.35 -13.21
N HIS A 67 7.12 1.24 -13.76
CA HIS A 67 8.06 0.90 -14.82
C HIS A 67 9.43 0.55 -14.20
N VAL A 68 10.05 -0.56 -14.63
CA VAL A 68 11.44 -0.89 -14.30
C VAL A 68 12.22 -1.03 -15.60
N GLY A 69 13.01 -0.01 -15.95
CA GLY A 69 13.90 -0.01 -17.12
C GLY A 69 13.98 1.36 -17.81
N PRO A 70 15.03 1.63 -18.61
CA PRO A 70 15.08 2.79 -19.47
C PRO A 70 14.28 2.48 -20.75
N ARG A 71 13.12 3.10 -20.91
CA ARG A 71 12.49 3.27 -22.22
C ARG A 71 12.17 4.74 -22.39
N LEU A 72 12.87 5.34 -23.36
CA LEU A 72 12.72 6.75 -23.73
C LEU A 72 11.40 7.04 -24.44
N ASP A 73 10.64 5.99 -24.82
CA ASP A 73 9.30 6.09 -25.41
C ASP A 73 8.28 5.28 -24.60
N ARG A 74 7.11 5.87 -24.31
CA ARG A 74 5.96 5.15 -23.76
C ARG A 74 5.52 4.11 -24.81
N PRO A 75 5.51 2.80 -24.51
CA PRO A 75 5.10 1.78 -25.48
C PRO A 75 3.63 1.96 -25.87
N GLY A 76 3.32 2.01 -27.17
CA GLY A 76 1.95 2.17 -27.67
C GLY A 76 1.06 0.93 -27.54
N ASP A 77 1.64 -0.19 -27.13
CA ASP A 77 1.05 -1.54 -27.07
C ASP A 77 1.12 -2.15 -25.65
N ILE A 78 0.70 -3.42 -25.48
CA ILE A 78 0.88 -4.13 -24.20
C ILE A 78 2.25 -4.77 -24.05
N MET A 79 3.09 -4.76 -25.08
CA MET A 79 4.38 -5.43 -25.09
C MET A 79 5.36 -4.76 -24.12
N GLY A 80 5.57 -5.43 -22.98
CA GLY A 80 6.35 -4.95 -21.85
C GLY A 80 5.52 -4.36 -20.71
N ARG A 81 4.18 -4.39 -20.81
CA ARG A 81 3.26 -4.01 -19.73
C ARG A 81 2.82 -5.25 -18.94
N ARG A 82 2.49 -5.06 -17.65
CA ARG A 82 1.87 -6.09 -16.80
C ARG A 82 0.39 -5.76 -16.66
N LEU A 83 -0.47 -6.58 -17.24
CA LEU A 83 -1.93 -6.44 -17.10
C LEU A 83 -2.43 -7.37 -15.99
N LEU A 84 -3.33 -6.86 -15.16
CA LEU A 84 -4.14 -7.66 -14.24
C LEU A 84 -5.60 -7.51 -14.66
N MET A 85 -6.24 -8.61 -15.02
CA MET A 85 -7.66 -8.68 -15.33
C MET A 85 -8.34 -9.50 -14.24
N PHE A 86 -9.46 -9.02 -13.74
CA PHE A 86 -10.24 -9.67 -12.70
C PHE A 86 -11.72 -9.51 -13.02
N GLU A 87 -12.52 -10.49 -12.59
CA GLU A 87 -13.96 -10.33 -12.59
C GLU A 87 -14.32 -9.24 -11.58
N ARG A 88 -15.10 -8.26 -12.04
CA ARG A 88 -15.69 -7.25 -11.17
C ARG A 88 -17.16 -7.54 -11.01
N THR A 89 -17.59 -7.74 -9.76
CA THR A 89 -19.00 -7.76 -9.41
C THR A 89 -19.60 -6.35 -9.51
N ASP A 90 -20.86 -6.25 -9.91
CA ASP A 90 -21.60 -4.99 -9.95
C ASP A 90 -21.60 -4.30 -8.57
N GLY A 91 -21.46 -2.97 -8.59
CA GLY A 91 -21.45 -2.15 -7.39
C GLY A 91 -20.80 -0.78 -7.58
N GLU A 92 -20.96 0.05 -6.56
CA GLU A 92 -20.53 1.45 -6.53
C GLU A 92 -19.21 1.64 -5.77
N LYS A 93 -18.49 2.70 -6.13
CA LYS A 93 -17.28 3.18 -5.43
C LYS A 93 -17.59 4.54 -4.82
N TYR A 94 -16.76 4.97 -3.86
CA TYR A 94 -16.82 6.32 -3.26
C TYR A 94 -18.10 6.66 -2.47
N ILE A 95 -18.91 5.68 -2.11
CA ILE A 95 -20.19 5.91 -1.40
C ILE A 95 -20.04 6.40 0.06
N TRP A 96 -18.82 6.53 0.60
CA TRP A 96 -18.58 6.79 2.03
C TRP A 96 -19.37 7.98 2.59
N HIS A 97 -19.42 9.06 1.81
CA HIS A 97 -20.09 10.29 2.19
C HIS A 97 -21.61 10.16 2.23
N ASP A 98 -22.17 9.24 1.45
CA ASP A 98 -23.61 9.01 1.34
C ASP A 98 -24.14 8.03 2.40
N LEU A 99 -23.23 7.33 3.10
CA LEU A 99 -23.59 6.36 4.13
C LEU A 99 -24.01 6.99 5.46
N SER A 100 -25.01 6.38 6.10
CA SER A 100 -25.37 6.63 7.49
C SER A 100 -24.23 6.20 8.44
N PRO A 101 -24.21 6.69 9.70
CA PRO A 101 -23.25 6.24 10.70
C PRO A 101 -23.22 4.71 10.90
N GLU A 102 -24.38 4.06 10.90
CA GLU A 102 -24.54 2.62 11.07
C GLU A 102 -23.99 1.85 9.86
N GLN A 103 -24.26 2.35 8.66
CA GLN A 103 -23.73 1.78 7.41
C GLN A 103 -22.20 1.91 7.34
N ARG A 104 -21.64 3.05 7.77
CA ARG A 104 -20.17 3.23 7.88
C ARG A 104 -19.57 2.26 8.88
N ALA A 105 -20.19 2.10 10.06
CA ALA A 105 -19.75 1.12 11.05
C ALA A 105 -19.75 -0.30 10.47
N CYS A 106 -20.79 -0.68 9.73
CA CYS A 106 -20.89 -1.97 9.04
C CYS A 106 -19.71 -2.18 8.07
N LEU A 107 -19.37 -1.20 7.24
CA LEU A 107 -18.22 -1.30 6.32
C LEU A 107 -16.88 -1.36 7.03
N LEU A 108 -16.71 -0.62 8.12
CA LEU A 108 -15.50 -0.69 8.94
C LEU A 108 -15.33 -2.08 9.55
N THR A 109 -16.42 -2.68 10.05
CA THR A 109 -16.39 -4.05 10.56
C THR A 109 -16.06 -5.07 9.46
N GLN A 110 -16.67 -4.95 8.28
CA GLN A 110 -16.34 -5.83 7.15
C GLN A 110 -14.87 -5.70 6.73
N SER A 111 -14.37 -4.47 6.63
CA SER A 111 -12.98 -4.17 6.31
C SER A 111 -12.02 -4.76 7.33
N ALA A 112 -12.35 -4.64 8.62
CA ALA A 112 -11.59 -5.23 9.71
C ALA A 112 -11.59 -6.77 9.62
N CYS A 113 -12.72 -7.40 9.31
CA CYS A 113 -12.81 -8.86 9.11
C CYS A 113 -11.97 -9.33 7.90
N ILE A 114 -11.99 -8.61 6.79
CA ILE A 114 -11.14 -8.89 5.63
C ILE A 114 -9.66 -8.79 6.03
N ARG A 115 -9.27 -7.71 6.72
CA ARG A 115 -7.90 -7.50 7.20
C ARG A 115 -7.45 -8.59 8.17
N ALA A 116 -8.31 -9.00 9.11
CA ALA A 116 -8.05 -10.10 10.03
C ALA A 116 -7.85 -11.42 9.28
N SER A 117 -8.69 -11.70 8.28
CA SER A 117 -8.58 -12.89 7.44
C SER A 117 -7.26 -12.92 6.66
N LEU A 118 -6.86 -11.78 6.07
CA LEU A 118 -5.57 -11.63 5.38
C LEU A 118 -4.39 -11.83 6.33
N PHE A 119 -4.49 -11.33 7.55
CA PHE A 119 -3.46 -11.52 8.57
C PHE A 119 -3.33 -12.99 8.97
N ASN A 120 -4.46 -13.68 9.21
CA ASN A 120 -4.48 -15.09 9.60
C ASN A 120 -4.18 -16.06 8.45
N PHE A 121 -4.16 -15.57 7.19
CA PHE A 121 -3.92 -16.39 6.02
C PHE A 121 -2.49 -16.94 5.97
N GLN A 122 -2.37 -18.27 5.94
CA GLN A 122 -1.07 -18.95 5.87
C GLN A 122 -0.59 -19.01 4.42
N LEU A 123 0.42 -18.18 4.12
CA LEU A 123 1.04 -18.11 2.79
C LEU A 123 2.13 -19.18 2.64
N PRO A 124 2.17 -19.90 1.49
CA PRO A 124 3.31 -20.74 1.14
C PRO A 124 4.63 -19.96 1.25
N LEU A 125 5.65 -20.58 1.87
CA LEU A 125 6.92 -19.91 2.19
C LEU A 125 7.68 -19.50 0.92
N ASP A 126 7.66 -20.35 -0.10
CA ASP A 126 8.23 -20.11 -1.42
C ASP A 126 7.56 -18.91 -2.12
N PHE A 127 6.23 -18.86 -2.12
CA PHE A 127 5.47 -17.74 -2.69
C PHE A 127 5.83 -16.42 -1.99
N ALA A 128 5.85 -16.43 -0.65
CA ALA A 128 6.18 -15.25 0.11
C ALA A 128 7.65 -14.83 -0.05
N ALA A 129 8.58 -15.77 -0.22
CA ALA A 129 9.98 -15.47 -0.46
C ALA A 129 10.15 -14.67 -1.76
N VAL A 130 9.50 -15.13 -2.83
CA VAL A 130 9.48 -14.45 -4.12
C VAL A 130 8.83 -13.08 -4.00
N TRP A 131 7.61 -13.02 -3.43
CA TRP A 131 6.84 -11.77 -3.38
C TRP A 131 7.46 -10.70 -2.47
N LEU A 132 7.95 -11.09 -1.29
CA LEU A 132 8.65 -10.19 -0.36
C LEU A 132 9.84 -9.55 -1.07
N ARG A 133 10.67 -10.35 -1.75
CA ARG A 133 11.82 -9.84 -2.52
C ARG A 133 11.38 -8.88 -3.62
N GLU A 134 10.38 -9.24 -4.40
CA GLU A 134 9.95 -8.40 -5.52
C GLU A 134 9.39 -7.03 -5.09
N ARG A 135 8.75 -6.98 -3.91
CA ARG A 135 8.00 -5.80 -3.42
C ARG A 135 8.63 -5.10 -2.21
N LEU A 136 9.88 -5.41 -1.87
CA LEU A 136 10.57 -4.93 -0.66
C LEU A 136 10.75 -3.40 -0.64
N PHE A 137 11.67 -2.92 -1.47
CA PHE A 137 11.94 -1.52 -1.76
C PHE A 137 12.73 -1.48 -3.06
N GLU A 138 12.72 -0.32 -3.71
CA GLU A 138 13.33 -0.11 -5.03
C GLU A 138 14.78 -0.58 -5.11
N GLN A 139 15.55 -0.33 -4.04
CA GLN A 139 16.94 -0.73 -3.92
C GLN A 139 17.09 -2.01 -3.10
N LYS A 140 16.52 -3.11 -3.59
CA LYS A 140 16.50 -4.41 -2.90
C LYS A 140 17.83 -5.18 -3.04
N PRO A 141 18.22 -5.99 -2.04
CA PRO A 141 19.33 -6.93 -2.20
C PRO A 141 18.99 -7.99 -3.26
N ARG A 142 20.00 -8.49 -3.99
CA ARG A 142 19.83 -9.54 -5.02
C ARG A 142 19.24 -10.83 -4.44
N SER A 143 19.66 -11.15 -3.22
CA SER A 143 19.20 -12.28 -2.41
C SER A 143 19.18 -11.88 -0.93
N LEU A 144 18.23 -12.41 -0.16
CA LEU A 144 18.28 -12.32 1.29
C LEU A 144 19.31 -13.33 1.82
N PRO A 145 20.04 -13.01 2.90
CA PRO A 145 21.11 -13.86 3.43
C PRO A 145 20.58 -15.16 4.06
N ILE A 146 19.27 -15.24 4.31
CA ILE A 146 18.60 -16.35 4.96
C ILE A 146 17.25 -16.67 4.29
N PRO A 147 16.75 -17.91 4.41
CA PRO A 147 15.44 -18.28 3.91
C PRO A 147 14.32 -17.43 4.51
N VAL A 148 13.31 -17.12 3.70
CA VAL A 148 12.15 -16.34 4.15
C VAL A 148 11.22 -17.23 4.98
N ALA A 149 11.48 -17.25 6.28
CA ALA A 149 10.68 -17.91 7.30
C ALA A 149 10.26 -16.87 8.36
N PRO A 150 9.17 -17.07 9.10
CA PRO A 150 8.73 -16.06 10.05
C PRO A 150 9.52 -16.21 11.35
N THR A 151 10.77 -15.76 11.35
CA THR A 151 11.67 -15.83 12.50
C THR A 151 12.19 -14.45 12.86
N ARG A 152 12.80 -14.30 14.05
CA ARG A 152 13.49 -13.07 14.40
C ARG A 152 14.60 -12.72 13.42
N GLU A 153 15.36 -13.72 12.94
CA GLU A 153 16.48 -13.50 12.03
C GLU A 153 16.02 -12.88 10.71
N ILE A 154 14.88 -13.31 10.14
CA ILE A 154 14.37 -12.67 8.92
C ILE A 154 13.99 -11.21 9.18
N CYS A 155 13.41 -10.91 10.35
CA CYS A 155 13.02 -9.55 10.70
C CYS A 155 14.25 -8.66 10.81
N VAL A 156 15.31 -9.13 11.49
CA VAL A 156 16.61 -8.44 11.56
C VAL A 156 17.18 -8.23 10.16
N ALA A 157 17.27 -9.28 9.35
CA ALA A 157 17.84 -9.20 8.00
C ALA A 157 17.07 -8.23 7.10
N LEU A 158 15.73 -8.23 7.19
CA LEU A 158 14.88 -7.33 6.42
C LEU A 158 15.07 -5.87 6.82
N PHE A 159 15.18 -5.63 8.12
CA PHE A 159 15.39 -4.28 8.65
C PHE A 159 16.77 -3.74 8.29
N THR A 160 17.81 -4.57 8.45
CA THR A 160 19.17 -4.27 8.02
C THR A 160 19.19 -3.87 6.55
N ALA A 161 18.59 -4.70 5.68
CA ALA A 161 18.52 -4.40 4.25
C ALA A 161 17.80 -3.08 3.96
N LYS A 162 16.74 -2.75 4.72
CA LYS A 162 16.03 -1.47 4.58
C LYS A 162 16.93 -0.30 4.97
N ILE A 163 17.65 -0.38 6.07
CA ILE A 163 18.58 0.68 6.49
C ILE A 163 19.69 0.89 5.47
N GLU A 164 20.27 -0.20 4.95
CA GLU A 164 21.31 -0.13 3.91
C GLU A 164 20.80 0.46 2.60
N ALA A 165 19.54 0.21 2.25
CA ALA A 165 18.89 0.78 1.08
C ALA A 165 18.47 2.25 1.28
N THR A 166 18.13 2.65 2.51
CA THR A 166 17.76 4.04 2.82
C THR A 166 19.00 4.93 2.99
N ILE A 167 20.03 4.45 3.69
CA ILE A 167 21.27 5.19 3.95
C ILE A 167 22.43 4.39 3.33
N ARG A 168 22.92 4.87 2.19
CA ARG A 168 23.96 4.19 1.40
C ARG A 168 25.38 4.55 1.88
N ASN A 169 26.35 4.67 0.97
CA ASN A 169 27.72 5.08 1.29
C ASN A 169 27.87 6.59 1.18
N ILE A 170 28.96 7.13 1.74
CA ILE A 170 29.27 8.57 1.65
C ILE A 170 29.28 9.00 0.18
N GLY A 171 28.61 10.12 -0.12
CA GLY A 171 28.50 10.68 -1.46
C GLY A 171 27.39 10.05 -2.31
N ASP A 172 26.79 8.93 -1.90
CA ASP A 172 25.60 8.40 -2.57
C ASP A 172 24.40 9.29 -2.30
N MET A 173 23.50 9.38 -3.29
CA MET A 173 22.23 10.09 -3.15
C MET A 173 21.32 9.46 -2.08
N ILE A 174 20.69 10.32 -1.27
CA ILE A 174 19.71 9.97 -0.24
C ILE A 174 18.48 10.87 -0.38
N GLY A 175 17.28 10.30 -0.24
CA GLY A 175 16.04 11.05 -0.38
C GLY A 175 15.43 10.99 -1.78
N TRP A 176 14.72 12.04 -2.21
CA TRP A 176 14.21 12.13 -3.58
C TRP A 176 15.31 12.60 -4.54
N GLU A 177 15.23 12.18 -5.80
CA GLU A 177 16.17 12.58 -6.85
C GLU A 177 16.26 14.10 -7.01
N ASN A 178 15.16 14.81 -6.75
CA ASN A 178 15.08 16.25 -6.87
C ASN A 178 15.76 17.01 -5.73
N ASP A 179 16.04 16.35 -4.61
CA ASP A 179 16.59 17.01 -3.42
C ASP A 179 18.12 17.14 -3.51
N ASN A 180 18.78 16.40 -4.41
CA ASN A 180 20.24 16.35 -4.59
C ASN A 180 21.03 16.10 -3.28
N ASN A 181 20.37 15.59 -2.25
CA ASN A 181 20.98 15.29 -0.97
C ASN A 181 21.88 14.06 -1.10
N THR A 182 23.07 14.13 -0.50
CA THR A 182 24.02 13.02 -0.45
C THR A 182 24.27 12.59 0.99
N VAL A 183 24.54 11.31 1.19
CA VAL A 183 24.94 10.77 2.48
C VAL A 183 26.28 11.40 2.89
N GLY A 184 26.30 12.11 4.02
CA GLY A 184 27.51 12.60 4.65
C GLY A 184 27.94 11.75 5.86
N PRO A 185 28.97 12.22 6.60
CA PRO A 185 29.51 11.48 7.74
C PRO A 185 28.50 11.24 8.86
N ILE A 186 27.58 12.19 9.10
CA ILE A 186 26.58 12.06 10.17
C ILE A 186 25.61 10.93 9.83
N ALA A 187 25.11 10.90 8.60
CA ALA A 187 24.22 9.84 8.13
C ALA A 187 24.87 8.45 8.22
N VAL A 188 26.17 8.32 7.92
CA VAL A 188 26.90 7.06 8.06
C VAL A 188 27.04 6.63 9.53
N VAL A 189 27.36 7.56 10.44
CA VAL A 189 27.41 7.24 11.88
C VAL A 189 26.02 6.81 12.37
N ALA A 190 24.97 7.50 11.95
CA ALA A 190 23.59 7.11 12.26
C ALA A 190 23.27 5.70 11.73
N LYS A 191 23.60 5.40 10.48
CA LYS A 191 23.45 4.06 9.89
C LYS A 191 24.11 2.98 10.77
N GLN A 192 25.36 3.18 11.18
CA GLN A 192 26.08 2.21 12.02
C GLN A 192 25.42 2.02 13.39
N SER A 193 24.94 3.10 14.00
CA SER A 193 24.20 3.03 15.26
C SER A 193 22.88 2.27 15.11
N LEU A 194 22.12 2.53 14.04
CA LEU A 194 20.87 1.82 13.74
C LEU A 194 21.12 0.33 13.52
N LEU A 195 22.13 -0.03 12.71
CA LEU A 195 22.48 -1.43 12.45
C LEU A 195 22.84 -2.20 13.73
N ARG A 196 23.52 -1.55 14.68
CA ARG A 196 23.81 -2.13 16.00
C ARG A 196 22.58 -2.26 16.88
N LEU A 197 21.60 -1.37 16.73
CA LEU A 197 20.39 -1.34 17.54
C LEU A 197 19.38 -2.44 17.17
N ILE A 198 19.27 -2.80 15.88
CA ILE A 198 18.23 -3.73 15.38
C ILE A 198 18.10 -5.02 16.20
N PRO A 199 19.18 -5.76 16.52
CA PRO A 199 19.03 -7.01 17.27
C PRO A 199 18.44 -6.80 18.67
N TYR A 200 18.61 -5.62 19.28
CA TYR A 200 18.14 -5.33 20.63
C TYR A 200 16.66 -4.90 20.66
N ILE A 201 16.15 -4.30 19.58
CA ILE A 201 14.75 -3.87 19.48
C ILE A 201 13.85 -4.93 18.83
N MET A 202 14.42 -5.98 18.24
CA MET A 202 13.66 -7.12 17.75
C MET A 202 13.34 -8.08 18.90
N PRO A 203 12.05 -8.39 19.16
CA PRO A 203 11.66 -9.26 20.26
C PRO A 203 12.23 -10.66 20.08
N ALA A 204 12.58 -11.32 21.19
CA ALA A 204 13.12 -12.67 21.20
C ALA A 204 12.08 -13.72 20.76
N ASP A 205 12.57 -14.84 20.18
CA ASP A 205 11.76 -15.93 19.63
C ASP A 205 10.91 -16.68 20.66
N SER A 206 11.09 -16.43 21.97
CA SER A 206 10.24 -16.99 23.03
C SER A 206 8.78 -16.53 22.93
N SER A 207 8.49 -15.52 22.11
CA SER A 207 7.14 -15.09 21.76
C SER A 207 6.60 -15.79 20.50
N GLN A 208 6.67 -17.14 20.43
CA GLN A 208 6.22 -18.00 19.30
C GLN A 208 4.84 -17.67 18.67
N SER A 209 4.04 -16.83 19.33
CA SER A 209 2.73 -16.37 18.88
C SER A 209 2.72 -15.06 18.06
N SER A 210 3.86 -14.38 17.90
CA SER A 210 3.99 -13.09 17.20
C SER A 210 4.50 -13.20 15.75
N LEU A 211 4.88 -14.42 15.34
CA LEU A 211 5.69 -14.70 14.15
C LEU A 211 5.10 -15.83 13.27
N PRO A 212 3.78 -15.88 12.96
CA PRO A 212 3.47 -16.16 11.55
C PRO A 212 2.12 -15.58 11.14
N SER A 213 2.13 -14.32 10.74
CA SER A 213 1.04 -13.74 9.97
C SER A 213 1.62 -12.67 9.07
N ARG A 214 1.81 -13.06 7.81
CA ARG A 214 2.27 -12.17 6.77
C ARG A 214 1.09 -11.33 6.32
N SER A 215 0.98 -10.14 6.86
CA SER A 215 -0.09 -9.22 6.48
C SER A 215 0.17 -8.62 5.09
N ARG A 216 -0.92 -8.42 4.34
CA ARG A 216 -1.07 -7.45 3.25
C ARG A 216 -2.14 -6.42 3.66
N PRO A 217 -2.29 -5.23 3.05
CA PRO A 217 -1.40 -4.44 2.17
C PRO A 217 -0.77 -3.21 2.87
N ARG A 218 -0.01 -2.42 2.06
CA ARG A 218 0.76 -1.21 2.43
C ARG A 218 -0.10 0.03 2.71
N ARG A 219 -1.32 0.09 2.18
CA ARG A 219 -2.45 0.95 2.57
C ARG A 219 -3.72 0.18 2.23
N PHE A 220 -4.58 -0.10 3.21
CA PHE A 220 -5.92 -0.62 2.93
C PHE A 220 -6.82 0.62 2.74
N TRP A 221 -7.15 0.96 1.49
CA TRP A 221 -7.79 2.23 1.17
C TRP A 221 -9.24 2.01 0.74
N TYR A 222 -10.17 2.70 1.40
CA TYR A 222 -11.61 2.57 1.15
C TYR A 222 -12.03 2.74 -0.33
N PRO A 223 -11.47 3.66 -1.13
CA PRO A 223 -11.75 3.77 -2.56
C PRO A 223 -11.44 2.54 -3.41
N GLN A 224 -10.69 1.58 -2.88
CA GLN A 224 -10.33 0.34 -3.57
C GLN A 224 -11.43 -0.72 -3.48
N HIS A 225 -12.48 -0.45 -2.70
CA HIS A 225 -13.59 -1.36 -2.51
C HIS A 225 -14.70 -1.06 -3.53
N VAL A 226 -15.31 -2.12 -4.06
CA VAL A 226 -16.63 -2.01 -4.68
C VAL A 226 -17.67 -2.49 -3.68
N HIS A 227 -18.74 -1.72 -3.60
CA HIS A 227 -19.80 -1.92 -2.64
C HIS A 227 -21.12 -2.21 -3.34
N TYR A 228 -21.85 -3.19 -2.83
CA TYR A 228 -23.22 -3.49 -3.21
C TYR A 228 -24.14 -3.17 -2.04
N MET A 229 -25.30 -2.57 -2.29
CA MET A 229 -26.33 -2.40 -1.25
C MET A 229 -27.17 -3.68 -1.18
N ASP A 230 -27.15 -4.36 -0.04
CA ASP A 230 -27.96 -5.56 0.17
C ASP A 230 -29.47 -5.24 0.23
N ALA A 231 -30.29 -6.29 0.32
CA ALA A 231 -31.76 -6.15 0.38
C ALA A 231 -32.26 -5.31 1.57
N ASN A 232 -31.43 -5.11 2.60
CA ASN A 232 -31.72 -4.31 3.78
C ASN A 232 -31.09 -2.91 3.70
N ASN A 233 -30.60 -2.50 2.52
CA ASN A 233 -29.87 -1.26 2.30
C ASN A 233 -28.58 -1.15 3.13
N ASN A 234 -27.95 -2.27 3.49
CA ASN A 234 -26.62 -2.27 4.10
C ASN A 234 -25.56 -2.39 3.01
N PRO A 235 -24.47 -1.61 3.09
CA PRO A 235 -23.38 -1.73 2.15
C PRO A 235 -22.58 -3.02 2.43
N LEU A 236 -22.27 -3.77 1.37
CA LEU A 236 -21.47 -4.99 1.38
C LEU A 236 -20.23 -4.78 0.52
N ALA A 237 -19.04 -5.02 1.05
CA ALA A 237 -17.81 -5.03 0.25
C ALA A 237 -17.76 -6.33 -0.59
N THR A 238 -17.86 -6.22 -1.91
CA THR A 238 -17.88 -7.36 -2.84
C THR A 238 -16.55 -7.59 -3.53
N SER A 239 -15.71 -6.57 -3.64
CA SER A 239 -14.41 -6.69 -4.29
C SER A 239 -13.41 -5.67 -3.75
N LEU A 240 -12.11 -6.01 -3.83
CA LEU A 240 -10.99 -5.16 -3.42
C LEU A 240 -9.94 -5.12 -4.54
N TYR A 241 -9.57 -3.90 -4.95
CA TYR A 241 -8.68 -3.64 -6.07
C TYR A 241 -7.39 -2.92 -5.64
N ASP A 242 -6.58 -2.51 -6.61
CA ASP A 242 -5.34 -1.74 -6.41
C ASP A 242 -4.30 -2.44 -5.51
N TRP A 243 -4.13 -3.74 -5.74
CA TRP A 243 -3.14 -4.56 -5.07
C TRP A 243 -1.70 -4.29 -5.53
N GLU A 244 -1.46 -3.34 -6.44
CA GLU A 244 -0.12 -3.04 -6.96
C GLU A 244 0.85 -2.55 -5.89
N THR A 245 0.33 -1.97 -4.79
CA THR A 245 1.15 -1.57 -3.63
C THR A 245 1.18 -2.62 -2.51
N GLY A 246 0.46 -3.74 -2.68
CA GLY A 246 0.37 -4.81 -1.71
C GLY A 246 1.72 -5.49 -1.44
N CYS A 247 2.21 -5.37 -0.20
CA CYS A 247 3.42 -6.04 0.26
C CYS A 247 3.09 -7.18 1.23
N ILE A 248 3.98 -8.16 1.26
CA ILE A 248 4.03 -9.20 2.29
C ILE A 248 5.14 -8.76 3.23
N VAL A 249 4.85 -8.59 4.52
CA VAL A 249 5.85 -8.24 5.54
C VAL A 249 5.60 -9.06 6.81
N PRO A 250 6.62 -9.26 7.67
CA PRO A 250 6.41 -9.81 9.00
C PRO A 250 5.37 -9.00 9.79
N ALA A 251 4.51 -9.69 10.55
CA ALA A 251 3.44 -9.08 11.37
C ALA A 251 3.94 -7.89 12.20
N ILE A 252 5.09 -8.06 12.84
CA ILE A 252 5.72 -7.04 13.68
C ILE A 252 6.01 -5.72 12.94
N LEU A 253 6.31 -5.79 11.63
CA LEU A 253 6.63 -4.63 10.77
C LEU A 253 5.43 -4.17 9.93
N SER A 254 4.25 -4.77 10.13
CA SER A 254 3.08 -4.50 9.32
C SER A 254 2.24 -3.33 9.78
N ASP A 255 1.60 -2.64 8.84
CA ASP A 255 0.75 -1.50 9.15
C ASP A 255 -0.72 -1.85 8.96
N PRO A 256 -1.53 -2.00 10.04
CA PRO A 256 -2.96 -2.34 9.93
C PRO A 256 -3.85 -1.16 9.49
N LEU A 257 -3.24 -0.03 9.09
CA LEU A 257 -3.90 1.19 8.64
C LEU A 257 -5.07 0.93 7.69
N MET A 258 -6.20 1.54 8.03
CA MET A 258 -7.37 1.67 7.17
C MET A 258 -7.56 3.15 6.83
N ALA A 259 -7.50 3.47 5.54
CA ALA A 259 -7.64 4.84 5.08
C ALA A 259 -9.06 5.10 4.55
N VAL A 260 -9.72 6.07 5.19
CA VAL A 260 -11.01 6.65 4.79
C VAL A 260 -10.78 8.15 4.52
N VAL A 261 -11.63 9.05 5.05
CA VAL A 261 -11.36 10.50 5.09
C VAL A 261 -10.04 10.79 5.80
N VAL A 262 -9.78 10.11 6.92
CA VAL A 262 -8.52 10.10 7.67
C VAL A 262 -7.87 8.72 7.63
N ASP A 263 -6.65 8.61 8.14
CA ASP A 263 -6.02 7.31 8.34
C ASP A 263 -6.32 6.80 9.76
N LEU A 264 -7.04 5.69 9.83
CA LEU A 264 -7.30 4.96 11.07
C LEU A 264 -6.08 4.08 11.35
N VAL A 265 -5.38 4.36 12.44
CA VAL A 265 -4.13 3.67 12.81
C VAL A 265 -4.16 3.21 14.28
N THR A 266 -3.10 2.54 14.72
CA THR A 266 -2.84 2.32 16.14
C THR A 266 -1.64 3.14 16.62
N ASP A 267 -1.62 3.43 17.92
CA ASP A 267 -0.39 3.81 18.60
C ASP A 267 0.54 2.60 18.83
N GLU A 268 1.63 2.83 19.57
CA GLU A 268 2.62 1.81 19.95
C GLU A 268 2.09 0.70 20.86
N ASN A 269 0.99 0.94 21.56
CA ASN A 269 0.34 0.00 22.48
C ASN A 269 -0.85 -0.72 21.82
N ALA A 270 -1.00 -0.57 20.50
CA ALA A 270 -2.15 -1.05 19.72
C ALA A 270 -3.48 -0.33 20.02
N ASN A 271 -3.45 0.83 20.71
CA ASN A 271 -4.66 1.61 20.92
C ASN A 271 -5.07 2.34 19.64
N PRO A 272 -6.39 2.51 19.39
CA PRO A 272 -6.92 3.36 18.34
C PRO A 272 -6.28 4.76 18.32
N SER A 273 -5.81 5.19 17.15
CA SER A 273 -5.34 6.56 16.86
C SER A 273 -5.68 7.00 15.43
N ILE A 274 -5.47 8.27 15.12
CA ILE A 274 -5.77 8.85 13.80
C ILE A 274 -4.59 9.68 13.28
N THR A 275 -4.35 9.60 11.97
CA THR A 275 -3.40 10.47 11.26
C THR A 275 -4.03 11.00 9.96
N ARG A 276 -3.31 11.85 9.21
CA ARG A 276 -3.85 12.54 8.02
C ARG A 276 -5.14 13.32 8.30
N VAL A 277 -5.23 13.93 9.49
CA VAL A 277 -6.38 14.73 9.88
C VAL A 277 -6.35 16.06 9.10
N PRO A 278 -7.46 16.45 8.43
CA PRO A 278 -7.55 17.73 7.75
C PRO A 278 -7.26 18.91 8.67
N SER A 279 -6.63 19.97 8.14
CA SER A 279 -6.25 21.15 8.93
C SER A 279 -7.45 21.93 9.47
N ASP A 280 -8.59 21.82 8.77
CA ASP A 280 -9.88 22.42 9.10
C ASP A 280 -10.77 21.51 9.98
N ALA A 281 -10.30 20.33 10.36
CA ALA A 281 -11.08 19.39 11.18
C ALA A 281 -11.41 19.98 12.56
N THR A 282 -12.71 20.05 12.86
CA THR A 282 -13.24 20.53 14.14
C THR A 282 -13.01 19.50 15.27
N PRO A 283 -13.15 19.89 16.55
CA PRO A 283 -13.14 18.92 17.65
C PRO A 283 -14.20 17.82 17.51
N SER A 284 -15.37 18.14 16.96
CA SER A 284 -16.43 17.15 16.71
C SER A 284 -16.03 16.13 15.66
N ASP A 285 -15.37 16.57 14.59
CA ASP A 285 -14.87 15.66 13.55
C ASP A 285 -13.84 14.69 14.13
N ARG A 286 -12.95 15.18 15.01
CA ARG A 286 -11.95 14.34 15.69
C ARG A 286 -12.58 13.28 16.59
N VAL A 287 -13.69 13.60 17.27
CA VAL A 287 -14.45 12.62 18.06
C VAL A 287 -14.99 11.53 17.14
N GLN A 288 -15.65 11.93 16.04
CA GLN A 288 -16.19 10.99 15.06
C GLN A 288 -15.11 10.11 14.42
N TYR A 289 -13.97 10.69 14.04
CA TYR A 289 -12.83 9.94 13.49
C TYR A 289 -12.30 8.90 14.48
N MET A 290 -12.21 9.26 15.77
CA MET A 290 -11.81 8.34 16.82
C MET A 290 -12.84 7.22 17.05
N GLU A 291 -14.14 7.50 16.91
CA GLU A 291 -15.18 6.47 16.96
C GLU A 291 -14.99 5.46 15.81
N TRP A 292 -14.76 5.93 14.59
CA TRP A 292 -14.47 5.05 13.45
C TRP A 292 -13.25 4.17 13.71
N THR A 293 -12.16 4.74 14.23
CA THR A 293 -10.95 3.99 14.57
C THR A 293 -11.22 2.93 15.62
N ARG A 294 -11.96 3.27 16.70
CA ARG A 294 -12.34 2.31 17.75
C ARG A 294 -13.18 1.16 17.18
N HIS A 295 -14.14 1.45 16.31
CA HIS A 295 -14.95 0.41 15.67
C HIS A 295 -14.09 -0.53 14.80
N TYR A 296 -13.24 0.03 13.94
CA TYR A 296 -12.39 -0.77 13.05
C TYR A 296 -11.41 -1.65 13.83
N PHE A 297 -10.62 -1.06 14.75
CA PHE A 297 -9.62 -1.82 15.50
C PHE A 297 -10.24 -2.75 16.54
N GLY A 298 -11.37 -2.39 17.14
CA GLY A 298 -12.13 -3.29 18.01
C GLY A 298 -12.54 -4.56 17.27
N ALA A 299 -13.08 -4.45 16.05
CA ALA A 299 -13.41 -5.61 15.23
C ALA A 299 -12.16 -6.39 14.76
N LEU A 300 -11.11 -5.69 14.32
CA LEU A 300 -9.88 -6.31 13.81
C LEU A 300 -9.16 -7.12 14.88
N LEU A 301 -8.93 -6.53 16.06
CA LEU A 301 -8.15 -7.16 17.12
C LEU A 301 -8.95 -8.26 17.82
N ASN A 302 -10.29 -8.16 17.86
CA ASN A 302 -11.13 -9.27 18.30
C ASN A 302 -11.00 -10.51 17.38
N GLN A 303 -10.92 -10.29 16.05
CA GLN A 303 -10.76 -11.38 15.07
C GLN A 303 -9.31 -11.86 14.90
N ALA A 304 -8.34 -11.03 15.23
CA ALA A 304 -6.91 -11.33 15.12
C ALA A 304 -6.13 -10.83 16.36
N PRO A 305 -6.33 -11.45 17.55
CA PRO A 305 -5.69 -11.00 18.79
C PRO A 305 -4.16 -11.15 18.79
N THR A 306 -3.62 -12.01 17.93
CA THR A 306 -2.17 -12.09 17.66
C THR A 306 -1.62 -10.83 16.99
N TYR A 307 -2.45 -10.04 16.30
CA TYR A 307 -2.02 -8.77 15.68
C TYR A 307 -1.72 -7.71 16.75
N GLU A 308 -2.56 -7.62 17.78
CA GLU A 308 -2.33 -6.71 18.92
C GLU A 308 -0.97 -6.99 19.57
N ARG A 309 -0.70 -8.27 19.87
CA ARG A 309 0.58 -8.70 20.44
C ARG A 309 1.76 -8.38 19.54
N ALA A 310 1.61 -8.54 18.21
CA ALA A 310 2.67 -8.20 17.27
C ALA A 310 2.96 -6.69 17.21
N ILE A 311 1.93 -5.84 17.35
CA ILE A 311 2.10 -4.39 17.42
C ILE A 311 2.87 -4.01 18.69
N GLN A 312 2.41 -4.50 19.85
CA GLN A 312 3.01 -4.20 21.15
C GLN A 312 4.45 -4.74 21.27
N ALA A 313 4.70 -5.98 20.85
CA ALA A 313 6.04 -6.56 20.85
C ALA A 313 7.00 -5.85 19.88
N GLY A 314 6.45 -5.23 18.83
CA GLY A 314 7.19 -4.53 17.81
C GLY A 314 7.36 -3.04 18.03
N LYS A 315 6.87 -2.45 19.10
CA LYS A 315 6.74 -0.99 19.24
C LYS A 315 7.98 -0.18 18.79
N ASP A 316 9.16 -0.56 19.29
CA ASP A 316 10.42 0.15 19.02
C ASP A 316 10.88 -0.07 17.57
N ALA A 317 10.79 -1.32 17.12
CA ALA A 317 11.06 -1.70 15.74
C ALA A 317 10.13 -0.97 14.74
N ARG A 318 8.83 -0.89 15.04
CA ARG A 318 7.80 -0.25 14.22
C ARG A 318 8.04 1.23 14.10
N HIS A 319 8.37 1.90 15.21
CA HIS A 319 8.68 3.32 15.21
C HIS A 319 9.78 3.63 14.19
N LEU A 320 10.92 2.94 14.28
CA LEU A 320 12.04 3.12 13.35
C LEU A 320 11.68 2.66 11.92
N TRP A 321 10.93 1.56 11.78
CA TRP A 321 10.55 1.00 10.48
C TRP A 321 9.69 1.97 9.68
N PHE A 322 8.75 2.64 10.33
CA PHE A 322 7.88 3.64 9.70
C PHE A 322 8.61 4.98 9.52
N ALA A 323 9.50 5.40 10.42
CA ALA A 323 10.33 6.58 10.20
C ALA A 323 11.19 6.46 8.93
N LEU A 324 11.77 5.29 8.67
CA LEU A 324 12.52 5.02 7.43
C LEU A 324 11.63 4.95 6.17
N ARG A 325 10.30 4.82 6.32
CA ARG A 325 9.33 4.86 5.21
C ARG A 325 9.09 6.29 4.75
N GLU A 326 8.94 7.23 5.69
CA GLU A 326 8.61 8.63 5.41
C GLU A 326 9.84 9.46 4.99
N ARG A 327 11.06 9.03 5.35
CA ARG A 327 12.31 9.78 5.11
C ARG A 327 12.93 9.69 3.70
N ARG A 328 12.14 9.47 2.66
CA ARG A 328 12.63 9.86 1.33
C ARG A 328 12.54 11.39 1.29
N GLY A 329 13.66 12.10 1.50
CA GLY A 329 13.81 13.50 1.09
C GLY A 329 14.08 14.58 2.15
N GLU A 330 14.37 14.23 3.40
CA GLU A 330 14.78 15.23 4.40
C GLU A 330 16.30 15.40 4.44
N ASP A 331 16.78 16.60 4.80
CA ASP A 331 18.20 16.96 4.97
C ASP A 331 18.92 15.91 5.84
N PRO A 332 19.79 15.07 5.25
CA PRO A 332 20.44 13.96 5.95
C PRO A 332 21.47 14.41 6.99
N GLU A 333 21.94 15.66 6.91
CA GLU A 333 22.97 16.23 7.78
C GLU A 333 22.39 17.24 8.80
N GLY A 334 21.11 17.61 8.65
CA GLY A 334 20.32 18.40 9.58
C GLY A 334 20.03 17.65 10.89
N CYS A 335 21.00 17.65 11.80
CA CYS A 335 21.02 16.83 13.02
C CYS A 335 20.06 17.27 14.16
N SER A 336 18.91 17.90 13.86
CA SER A 336 17.93 18.32 14.89
C SER A 336 16.68 17.45 14.99
N VAL A 337 16.39 16.60 14.00
CA VAL A 337 15.14 15.80 13.94
C VAL A 337 15.37 14.29 14.18
N ILE A 338 16.63 13.83 14.23
CA ILE A 338 16.97 12.43 14.59
C ILE A 338 16.72 12.12 16.08
N TRP A 339 16.49 13.15 16.92
CA TRP A 339 16.50 13.02 18.38
C TRP A 339 15.22 13.44 19.09
N LYS A 340 14.05 13.42 18.44
CA LYS A 340 12.78 13.34 19.20
C LYS A 340 12.50 11.90 19.62
N LEU A 341 13.47 11.29 20.30
CA LEU A 341 13.24 10.19 21.23
C LEU A 341 12.74 10.85 22.51
N GLY A 342 11.45 11.18 22.51
CA GLY A 342 10.71 11.65 23.68
C GLY A 342 9.87 10.52 24.21
#